data_AF-A0A5J6QL41-F1
#
_entry.id   AF-A0A5J6QL41-F1
#
_cell.length_a   1.000
_cell.length_b   1.000
_cell.length_c   1.000
_cell.angle_alpha   90.00
_cell.angle_beta   90.00
_cell.angle_gamma   90.00
#
_symmetry.space_group_name_H-M   'P 1'
#
loop_
_entity.id
_entity.type
_entity.pdbx_description
1 polymer ?
#
loop_
_entity_poly.entity_id
_entity_poly.type
_entity_poly.pdbx_seq_one_letter_code
_entity_poly.pdbx_strand_id
1 'polypeptide(L)'
;MPATIQLSGADFSSASPASSERQEAIERLERLQQQYDLLQRRIARVEEGSEPLDGSSLTVLHMRLDGLRQDMERQRRRASGQCCNCGGGCRG
;
A
#
# COMPACT_ATOMS: atom_id res chain seq x y z
N MET A 1 12.43 -50.34 27.91
CA MET A 1 12.80 -49.64 26.67
C MET A 1 11.57 -48.92 26.13
N PRO A 2 11.31 -47.64 26.46
CA PRO A 2 10.19 -46.92 25.87
C PRO A 2 10.59 -46.30 24.53
N ALA A 3 9.74 -46.51 23.53
CA ALA A 3 9.89 -46.04 22.16
C ALA A 3 9.78 -44.51 22.08
N THR A 4 10.66 -43.94 21.27
CA THR A 4 10.80 -42.54 20.91
C THR A 4 9.48 -41.90 20.50
N ILE A 5 9.06 -40.87 21.24
CA ILE A 5 8.06 -39.88 20.80
C ILE A 5 8.71 -39.09 19.65
N GLN A 6 8.35 -39.43 18.41
CA GLN A 6 8.58 -38.53 17.28
C GLN A 6 7.49 -37.46 17.31
N LEU A 7 7.80 -36.35 17.97
CA LEU A 7 7.12 -35.09 17.74
C LEU A 7 7.64 -34.57 16.39
N SER A 8 7.01 -35.04 15.30
CA SER A 8 7.30 -34.56 13.95
C SER A 8 7.06 -33.06 13.92
N GLY A 9 8.15 -32.32 13.76
CA GLY A 9 8.19 -30.88 13.72
C GLY A 9 7.28 -30.34 12.63
N ALA A 10 6.42 -29.43 13.06
CA ALA A 10 6.13 -28.19 12.35
C ALA A 10 5.94 -28.31 10.82
N ASP A 11 4.76 -28.76 10.41
CA ASP A 11 4.09 -28.20 9.24
C ASP A 11 3.64 -26.76 9.53
N PHE A 12 4.57 -25.89 9.94
CA PHE A 12 4.37 -24.45 9.97
C PHE A 12 4.90 -23.88 8.66
N SER A 13 4.13 -24.02 7.59
CA SER A 13 3.99 -22.99 6.54
C SER A 13 3.07 -23.48 5.42
N SER A 14 1.86 -23.87 5.78
CA SER A 14 0.71 -23.44 4.96
C SER A 14 0.41 -21.97 5.29
N ALA A 15 1.39 -21.08 5.10
CA ALA A 15 1.12 -19.65 5.01
C ALA A 15 0.31 -19.49 3.73
N SER A 16 -1.01 -19.47 3.89
CA SER A 16 -1.95 -19.41 2.78
C SER A 16 -1.54 -18.26 1.84
N PRO A 17 -1.64 -18.38 0.50
CA PRO A 17 -1.27 -17.30 -0.42
C PRO A 17 -1.97 -15.97 -0.08
N ALA A 18 -3.13 -16.04 0.59
CA ALA A 18 -3.86 -14.92 1.17
C ALA A 18 -3.07 -14.09 2.21
N SER A 19 -2.14 -14.66 2.98
CA SER A 19 -1.35 -13.92 3.96
C SER A 19 -0.19 -13.16 3.30
N SER A 20 0.49 -13.78 2.33
CA SER A 20 1.56 -13.13 1.55
C SER A 20 1.00 -11.99 0.70
N GLU A 21 -0.10 -12.24 -0.03
CA GLU A 21 -0.71 -11.22 -0.90
C GLU A 21 -1.24 -10.03 -0.08
N ARG A 22 -1.70 -10.28 1.17
CA ARG A 22 -2.08 -9.25 2.14
C ARG A 22 -0.87 -8.47 2.65
N GLN A 23 0.24 -9.14 2.98
CA GLN A 23 1.48 -8.48 3.40
C GLN A 23 2.03 -7.59 2.28
N GLU A 24 2.08 -8.08 1.05
CA GLU A 24 2.49 -7.29 -0.11
C GLU A 24 1.58 -6.06 -0.32
N ALA A 25 0.28 -6.20 -0.10
CA ALA A 25 -0.66 -5.08 -0.19
C ALA A 25 -0.42 -4.03 0.92
N ILE A 26 -0.05 -4.47 2.14
CA ILE A 26 0.32 -3.57 3.25
C ILE A 26 1.61 -2.82 2.92
N GLU A 27 2.66 -3.51 2.46
CA GLU A 27 3.92 -2.87 2.07
C GLU A 27 3.73 -1.86 0.93
N ARG A 28 2.89 -2.18 -0.05
CA ARG A 28 2.53 -1.23 -1.13
C ARG A 28 1.78 -0.01 -0.58
N LEU A 29 0.89 -0.20 0.38
CA LEU A 29 0.16 0.88 1.01
C LEU A 29 1.12 1.81 1.78
N GLU A 30 2.07 1.27 2.53
CA GLU A 30 3.09 2.06 3.23
C GLU A 30 3.92 2.91 2.26
N ARG A 31 4.33 2.35 1.12
CA ARG A 31 5.06 3.11 0.08
C ARG A 31 4.21 4.24 -0.50
N LEU A 32 2.93 3.98 -0.78
CA LEU A 32 2.01 5.01 -1.27
C LEU A 32 1.79 6.10 -0.23
N GLN A 33 1.72 5.73 1.05
CA GLN A 33 1.54 6.68 2.14
C GLN A 33 2.76 7.57 2.31
N GLN A 34 3.98 7.03 2.20
CA GLN A 34 5.20 7.84 2.17
C GLN A 34 5.21 8.83 1.01
N GLN A 35 4.78 8.41 -0.19
CA GLN A 35 4.67 9.31 -1.34
C GLN A 35 3.63 10.40 -1.13
N TYR A 36 2.49 10.04 -0.53
CA TYR A 36 1.42 10.97 -0.17
C TYR A 36 1.92 12.02 0.82
N ASP A 37 2.60 11.62 1.89
CA ASP A 37 3.12 12.54 2.90
C ASP A 37 4.17 13.50 2.33
N LEU A 38 5.07 12.99 1.48
CA LEU A 38 6.07 13.83 0.80
C LEU A 38 5.41 14.85 -0.12
N LEU A 39 4.40 14.42 -0.89
CA LEU A 39 3.66 15.30 -1.78
C LEU A 39 2.85 16.35 -0.99
N GLN A 40 2.22 15.96 0.11
CA GLN A 40 1.46 16.86 0.97
C GLN A 40 2.36 17.93 1.59
N ARG A 41 3.54 17.54 2.09
CA ARG A 41 4.54 18.49 2.59
C ARG A 41 5.00 19.46 1.50
N ARG A 42 5.20 18.96 0.28
CA ARG A 42 5.56 19.80 -0.86
C ARG A 42 4.45 20.80 -1.18
N ILE A 43 3.20 20.35 -1.25
CA ILE A 43 2.03 21.22 -1.49
C ILE A 43 1.96 22.31 -0.42
N ALA A 44 2.10 21.96 0.86
CA ALA A 44 2.09 22.94 1.95
C ALA A 44 3.18 24.02 1.79
N ARG A 45 4.40 23.63 1.40
CA ARG A 45 5.49 24.59 1.13
C ARG A 45 5.22 25.47 -0.10
N VAL A 46 4.64 24.88 -1.14
CA VAL A 46 4.25 25.63 -2.34
C VAL A 46 3.11 26.62 -2.02
N GLU A 47 2.13 26.22 -1.20
CA GLU A 47 1.02 27.07 -0.75
C GLU A 47 1.48 28.20 0.18
N GLU A 48 2.48 27.95 1.02
CA GLU A 48 3.14 28.95 1.86
C GLU A 48 3.98 29.94 1.04
N GLY A 49 4.27 29.63 -0.23
CA GLY A 49 5.14 30.41 -1.09
C GLY A 49 6.63 30.23 -0.78
N SER A 50 6.98 29.20 0.00
CA SER A 50 8.35 28.85 0.37
C SER A 50 9.07 27.99 -0.68
N GLU A 51 8.33 27.36 -1.61
CA GLU A 51 8.90 26.57 -2.73
C GLU A 51 8.33 27.06 -4.08
N PRO A 52 9.18 27.30 -5.11
CA PRO A 52 8.71 27.72 -6.43
C PRO A 52 7.95 26.59 -7.13
N LEU A 53 6.89 26.94 -7.87
CA LEU A 53 6.19 25.97 -8.71
C LEU A 53 7.12 25.56 -9.86
N ASP A 54 7.63 24.33 -9.78
CA ASP A 54 8.62 23.74 -10.69
C ASP A 54 7.97 23.33 -12.04
N GLY A 55 7.31 24.29 -12.70
CA GLY A 55 6.55 24.10 -13.95
C GLY A 55 5.21 23.36 -13.82
N SER A 56 4.91 22.77 -12.66
CA SER A 56 3.62 22.13 -12.36
C SER A 56 2.73 23.07 -11.56
N SER A 57 1.48 23.28 -11.96
CA SER A 57 0.54 24.08 -11.18
C SER A 57 0.18 23.41 -9.85
N LEU A 58 -0.17 24.22 -8.85
CA LEU A 58 -0.66 23.75 -7.55
C LEU A 58 -1.85 22.78 -7.73
N THR A 59 -2.69 23.06 -8.72
CA THR A 59 -3.78 22.18 -9.15
C THR A 59 -3.30 20.78 -9.56
N VAL A 60 -2.21 20.66 -10.31
CA VAL A 60 -1.65 19.35 -10.73
C VAL A 60 -1.13 18.57 -9.52
N LEU A 61 -0.53 19.25 -8.54
CA LEU A 61 -0.08 18.61 -7.31
C LEU A 61 -1.26 18.06 -6.49
N HIS A 62 -2.34 18.84 -6.34
CA HIS A 62 -3.58 18.38 -5.69
C HIS A 62 -4.22 17.21 -6.45
N MET A 63 -4.29 17.26 -7.78
CA MET A 63 -4.78 16.12 -8.57
C MET A 63 -3.96 14.85 -8.36
N ARG A 64 -2.63 14.98 -8.25
CA ARG A 64 -1.75 13.83 -7.96
C ARG A 64 -1.94 13.30 -6.54
N LEU A 65 -2.22 14.18 -5.58
CA LEU A 65 -2.53 13.83 -4.20
C LEU A 65 -3.85 13.05 -4.12
N ASP A 66 -4.89 13.50 -4.83
CA ASP A 66 -6.16 12.78 -4.93
C ASP A 66 -5.99 11.40 -5.59
N GLY A 67 -5.16 11.31 -6.65
CA GLY A 67 -4.82 10.03 -7.28
C GLY A 67 -4.19 9.05 -6.29
N LEU A 68 -3.17 9.49 -5.54
CA LEU A 68 -2.51 8.70 -4.51
C LEU A 68 -3.47 8.25 -3.41
N ARG A 69 -4.39 9.12 -2.98
CA ARG A 69 -5.41 8.78 -1.98
C ARG A 69 -6.36 7.69 -2.48
N GLN A 70 -6.79 7.76 -3.74
CA GLN A 70 -7.60 6.71 -4.36
C GLN A 70 -6.81 5.39 -4.49
N ASP A 71 -5.53 5.45 -4.83
CA ASP A 71 -4.66 4.27 -4.88
C ASP A 71 -4.50 3.61 -3.50
N MET A 72 -4.31 4.39 -2.44
CA MET A 72 -4.27 3.88 -1.07
C MET A 72 -5.59 3.21 -0.69
N GLU A 73 -6.74 3.80 -1.04
CA GLU A 73 -8.04 3.17 -0.80
C GLU A 73 -8.18 1.84 -1.56
N ARG A 74 -7.73 1.79 -2.82
CA ARG A 74 -7.71 0.56 -3.61
C ARG A 74 -6.83 -0.51 -2.95
N GLN A 75 -5.63 -0.15 -2.51
CA GLN A 75 -4.73 -1.09 -1.82
C GLN A 75 -5.29 -1.55 -0.47
N ARG A 76 -5.90 -0.65 0.31
CA ARG A 76 -6.50 -0.98 1.60
C ARG A 76 -7.65 -1.98 1.46
N ARG A 77 -8.48 -1.84 0.42
CA ARG A 77 -9.56 -2.80 0.12
C ARG A 77 -8.98 -4.18 -0.21
N ARG A 78 -7.89 -4.25 -0.99
CA ARG A 78 -7.17 -5.51 -1.27
C ARG A 78 -6.57 -6.14 -0.01
N ALA A 79 -5.86 -5.35 0.80
CA ALA A 79 -5.28 -5.83 2.06
C ALA A 79 -6.39 -6.36 3.01
N SER A 80 -7.56 -5.74 3.01
CA SER A 80 -8.71 -6.18 3.80
C SER A 80 -9.39 -7.46 3.26
N GLY A 81 -8.95 -7.99 2.12
CA GLY A 81 -9.58 -9.14 1.46
C GLY A 81 -10.90 -8.82 0.77
N GLN A 82 -11.28 -7.54 0.71
CA GLN A 82 -12.44 -7.09 -0.05
C GLN A 82 -12.00 -6.96 -1.50
N CYS A 83 -12.18 -8.04 -2.26
CA CYS A 83 -11.95 -8.05 -3.70
C CYS A 83 -12.70 -6.85 -4.30
N CYS A 84 -11.95 -5.97 -4.94
CA CYS A 84 -12.42 -4.63 -5.28
C CYS A 84 -13.53 -4.61 -6.34
N ASN A 85 -14.17 -5.71 -6.74
CA ASN A 85 -15.05 -5.81 -7.91
C ASN A 85 -14.53 -5.06 -9.18
N CYS A 86 -13.22 -4.80 -9.26
CA CYS A 86 -12.57 -4.07 -10.35
C CYS A 86 -12.26 -4.99 -11.54
N GLY A 87 -12.89 -6.18 -11.61
CA GLY A 87 -12.70 -7.14 -12.71
C GLY A 87 -11.25 -7.54 -12.99
N GLY A 88 -10.35 -7.50 -12.00
CA GLY A 88 -8.92 -7.82 -12.19
C GLY A 88 -8.02 -6.64 -12.62
N GLY A 89 -8.56 -5.45 -12.88
CA GLY A 89 -7.80 -4.24 -13.24
C GLY A 89 -6.90 -3.67 -12.13
N CYS A 90 -6.77 -4.42 -11.04
CA CYS A 90 -5.98 -4.10 -9.88
C CYS A 90 -4.48 -4.47 -10.05
N ARG A 91 -4.12 -5.31 -11.02
CA ARG A 91 -2.72 -5.72 -11.25
C ARG A 91 -1.95 -4.83 -12.25
N GLY A 92 -2.51 -3.71 -12.71
CA GLY A 92 -1.88 -2.77 -13.63
C GLY A 92 -1.47 -1.47 -12.96
#